data_AF-A0A1W9WT87-F1
#
_entry.id   AF-A0A1W9WT87-F1
#
_cell.length_a   1.000
_cell.length_b   1.000
_cell.length_c   1.000
_cell.angle_alpha   90.00
_cell.angle_beta   90.00
_cell.angle_gamma   90.00
#
_symmetry.space_group_name_H-M   'P 1'
#
loop_
_entity.id
_entity.type
_entity.pdbx_description
1 polymer ?
#
loop_
_entity_poly.entity_id
_entity_poly.type
_entity_poly.pdbx_seq_one_letter_code
_entity_poly.pdbx_strand_id
1 'polypeptide(L)'
;MDDHPDAYHILLIDEFDNRMKFMMEHYELSEKRAIQVLNSEDRRRVSLYNRLGKKDYDNPALYHIVLNMSRFDLESALKLITAMVDLGGRR
;
A
#
# COMPACT_ATOMS: atom_id res chain seq x y z
N MET A 1 -4.01 13.93 4.83
CA MET A 1 -3.70 13.02 5.96
C MET A 1 -3.29 13.94 7.10
N ASP A 2 -2.51 13.55 8.11
CA ASP A 2 -1.78 14.61 8.83
C ASP A 2 -0.59 14.94 7.94
N ASP A 3 -0.66 16.08 7.26
CA ASP A 3 0.28 16.48 6.21
C ASP A 3 1.53 17.10 6.85
N HIS A 4 2.29 16.26 7.55
CA HIS A 4 3.60 16.66 8.06
C HIS A 4 4.50 17.01 6.86
N PRO A 5 5.21 18.15 6.87
CA PRO A 5 5.95 18.64 5.70
C PRO A 5 7.02 17.66 5.19
N ASP A 6 7.59 16.84 6.08
CA ASP A 6 8.61 15.84 5.74
C ASP A 6 8.05 14.44 5.47
N ALA A 7 6.72 14.26 5.51
CA ALA A 7 6.10 12.95 5.30
C ALA A 7 5.73 12.72 3.83
N TYR A 8 6.11 11.57 3.29
CA TYR A 8 5.65 11.10 1.99
C TYR A 8 4.45 10.14 2.15
N HIS A 9 3.26 10.61 1.79
CA HIS A 9 2.06 9.77 1.62
C HIS A 9 2.13 8.96 0.32
N ILE A 10 2.15 7.63 0.44
CA ILE A 10 2.27 6.67 -0.68
C ILE A 10 1.12 5.68 -0.60
N LEU A 11 0.38 5.49 -1.69
CA LEU A 11 -0.65 4.45 -1.79
C LEU A 11 -0.15 3.31 -2.69
N LEU A 12 -0.12 2.09 -2.16
CA LEU A 12 0.11 0.89 -2.96
C LEU A 12 -1.24 0.27 -3.31
N ILE A 13 -1.50 0.08 -4.61
CA ILE A 13 -2.70 -0.58 -5.11
C ILE A 13 -2.31 -1.84 -5.87
N ASP A 14 -3.18 -2.84 -5.81
CA ASP A 14 -3.04 -4.07 -6.59
C ASP A 14 -4.39 -4.80 -6.67
N GLU A 15 -4.51 -5.67 -7.67
CA GLU A 15 -5.66 -6.56 -7.81
C GLU A 15 -5.60 -7.67 -6.75
N PHE A 16 -6.78 -8.14 -6.31
CA PHE A 16 -6.86 -9.15 -5.26
C PHE A 16 -6.07 -10.43 -5.60
N ASP A 17 -6.17 -10.89 -6.85
CA ASP A 17 -5.52 -12.12 -7.30
C ASP A 17 -3.99 -12.03 -7.27
N ASN A 18 -3.44 -10.86 -7.60
CA ASN A 18 -2.00 -10.61 -7.52
C ASN A 18 -1.53 -10.59 -6.07
N ARG A 19 -2.27 -9.91 -5.17
CA ARG A 19 -1.99 -9.93 -3.74
C ARG A 19 -2.04 -11.35 -3.17
N MET A 20 -2.99 -12.17 -3.62
CA MET A 20 -3.10 -13.56 -3.18
C MET A 20 -1.88 -14.37 -3.62
N LYS A 21 -1.49 -14.30 -4.90
CA LYS A 21 -0.29 -14.96 -5.41
C LYS A 21 0.96 -14.52 -4.66
N PHE A 22 1.12 -13.21 -4.45
CA PHE A 22 2.23 -12.65 -3.68
C PHE A 22 2.30 -13.24 -2.26
N MET A 23 1.16 -13.35 -1.57
CA MET A 23 1.11 -13.96 -0.24
C MET A 23 1.48 -15.45 -0.25
N MET A 24 1.11 -16.18 -1.30
CA MET A 24 1.46 -17.60 -1.44
C MET A 24 2.96 -17.77 -1.75
N GLU A 25 3.50 -16.96 -2.65
CA GLU A 25 4.88 -17.06 -3.13
C GLU A 25 5.90 -16.56 -2.11
N HIS A 26 5.64 -15.45 -1.43
CA HIS A 26 6.60 -14.80 -0.54
C HIS A 26 6.44 -15.13 0.94
N TYR A 27 5.28 -15.65 1.35
CA TYR A 27 4.99 -16.03 2.74
C TYR A 27 4.59 -17.49 2.90
N GLU A 28 4.72 -18.30 1.83
CA GLU A 28 4.46 -19.75 1.82
C GLU A 28 3.06 -20.11 2.37
N LEU A 29 2.09 -19.22 2.17
CA LEU A 29 0.73 -19.44 2.63
C LEU A 29 -0.04 -20.33 1.65
N SER A 30 -0.93 -21.18 2.18
CA SER A 30 -1.95 -21.80 1.35
C SER A 30 -2.92 -20.75 0.80
N GLU A 31 -3.52 -21.01 -0.35
CA GLU A 31 -4.51 -20.13 -0.98
C GLU A 31 -5.62 -19.72 0.00
N LYS A 32 -6.21 -20.70 0.70
CA LYS A 32 -7.24 -20.47 1.72
C LYS A 32 -6.74 -19.52 2.82
N ARG A 33 -5.49 -19.67 3.27
CA ARG A 33 -4.92 -18.80 4.30
C ARG A 33 -4.61 -17.41 3.77
N ALA A 34 -4.09 -17.29 2.54
CA ALA A 34 -3.86 -16.01 1.87
C ALA A 34 -5.17 -15.20 1.75
N ILE A 35 -6.24 -15.83 1.24
CA ILE A 35 -7.57 -15.21 1.14
C ILE A 35 -8.08 -14.74 2.51
N GLN A 36 -7.91 -15.56 3.56
CA GLN A 36 -8.33 -15.18 4.91
C GLN A 36 -7.57 -13.95 5.42
N VAL A 37 -6.26 -13.90 5.22
CA VAL A 37 -5.40 -12.79 5.64
C VAL A 37 -5.79 -11.51 4.89
N LEU A 38 -5.89 -11.56 3.56
CA LEU A 38 -6.28 -10.40 2.74
C LEU A 38 -7.63 -9.83 3.16
N ASN A 39 -8.65 -10.68 3.30
CA ASN A 39 -9.98 -10.24 3.75
C ASN A 39 -9.99 -9.70 5.18
N SER A 40 -9.12 -10.20 6.08
CA SER A 40 -9.00 -9.64 7.42
C SER A 40 -8.33 -8.27 7.44
N GLU A 41 -7.28 -8.08 6.65
CA GLU A 41 -6.54 -6.83 6.56
C GLU A 41 -7.35 -5.75 5.81
N ASP A 42 -8.06 -6.10 4.74
CA ASP A 42 -8.96 -5.17 4.03
C ASP A 42 -10.08 -4.68 4.98
N ARG A 43 -10.70 -5.57 5.76
CA ARG A 43 -11.70 -5.18 6.78
C ARG A 43 -11.11 -4.33 7.89
N ARG A 44 -9.90 -4.66 8.35
CA ARG A 44 -9.18 -3.91 9.38
C ARG A 44 -8.87 -2.49 8.90
N ARG A 45 -8.43 -2.31 7.65
CA ARG A 45 -8.20 -1.01 7.02
C ARG A 45 -9.46 -0.16 6.98
N VAL A 46 -10.58 -0.72 6.52
CA VAL A 46 -11.89 -0.03 6.52
C VAL A 46 -12.30 0.38 7.93
N SER A 47 -12.18 -0.54 8.90
CA SER A 47 -12.52 -0.26 10.30
C SER A 47 -11.66 0.87 10.90
N LEU A 48 -10.35 0.88 10.61
CA LEU A 48 -9.44 1.92 11.07
C LEU A 48 -9.85 3.29 10.53
N TYR A 49 -10.06 3.42 9.22
CA TYR A 49 -10.43 4.70 8.64
C TYR A 49 -11.80 5.19 9.09
N ASN A 50 -12.77 4.28 9.26
CA ASN A 50 -14.08 4.62 9.84
C ASN A 50 -13.95 5.19 11.26
N ARG A 51 -13.09 4.59 12.11
CA ARG A 51 -12.82 5.10 13.47
C ARG A 51 -12.15 6.48 13.46
N LEU A 52 -11.36 6.77 12.43
CA LEU A 52 -10.74 8.09 12.21
C LEU A 52 -11.67 9.09 11.50
N GLY A 53 -12.91 8.71 11.17
CA GLY A 53 -13.85 9.56 10.43
C GLY A 53 -13.46 9.82 8.98
N LYS A 54 -12.50 9.07 8.43
CA LYS A 54 -11.97 9.23 7.06
C LYS A 54 -12.74 8.32 6.11
N LYS A 55 -13.21 8.88 4.99
CA LYS A 55 -14.02 8.15 3.97
C LYS A 55 -13.41 8.19 2.57
N ASP A 56 -12.45 9.07 2.35
CA ASP A 56 -11.82 9.38 1.07
C ASP A 56 -10.41 8.79 0.96
N TYR A 57 -10.02 7.86 1.84
CA TYR A 57 -8.66 7.30 1.89
C TYR A 57 -8.22 6.56 0.61
N ASP A 58 -9.12 6.27 -0.31
CA ASP A 58 -8.83 5.72 -1.64
C ASP A 58 -8.69 6.80 -2.73
N ASN A 59 -8.89 8.08 -2.40
CA ASN A 59 -8.70 9.18 -3.32
C ASN A 59 -7.20 9.35 -3.63
N PRO A 60 -6.77 9.18 -4.90
CA PRO A 60 -5.36 9.29 -5.26
C PRO A 60 -4.78 10.68 -4.99
N ALA A 61 -5.60 11.73 -4.96
CA ALA A 61 -5.16 13.10 -4.69
C ALA A 61 -4.68 13.32 -3.23
N LEU A 62 -4.92 12.37 -2.32
CA LEU A 62 -4.43 12.43 -0.94
C LEU A 62 -2.97 11.96 -0.80
N TYR A 63 -2.36 11.48 -1.88
CA TYR A 63 -1.05 10.85 -1.86
C TYR A 63 -0.10 11.59 -2.81
N HIS A 64 1.19 11.61 -2.47
CA HIS A 64 2.23 12.13 -3.38
C HIS A 64 2.44 11.20 -4.57
N ILE A 65 2.27 9.88 -4.36
CA ILE A 65 2.33 8.88 -5.41
C ILE A 65 1.39 7.72 -5.12
N VAL A 66 0.80 7.17 -6.18
CA VAL A 66 0.07 5.90 -6.17
C VAL A 66 0.84 4.90 -7.04
N LEU A 67 1.26 3.79 -6.45
CA LEU A 67 1.97 2.72 -7.15
C LEU A 67 1.07 1.54 -7.40
N ASN A 68 0.95 1.17 -8.68
CA ASN A 68 0.21 -0.01 -9.09
C ASN A 68 1.13 -1.24 -9.09
N MET A 69 1.05 -2.05 -8.04
CA MET A 69 1.90 -3.22 -7.83
C MET A 69 1.60 -4.37 -8.79
N SER A 70 0.48 -4.33 -9.54
CA SER A 70 0.29 -5.25 -10.70
C SER A 70 1.28 -5.00 -11.84
N ARG A 71 1.97 -3.85 -11.82
CA ARG A 71 2.93 -3.40 -12.85
C ARG A 71 4.35 -3.24 -12.32
N PHE A 72 4.54 -3.29 -11.00
CA PHE A 72 5.83 -3.14 -10.35
C PHE A 72 6.16 -4.41 -9.57
N ASP A 73 7.39 -4.91 -9.72
CA ASP A 73 7.95 -5.80 -8.72
C ASP A 73 8.34 -5.02 -7.45
N LEU A 74 8.56 -5.76 -6.37
CA LEU A 74 8.87 -5.19 -5.06
C LEU A 74 10.18 -4.37 -5.07
N GLU A 75 11.19 -4.81 -5.82
CA GLU A 75 12.50 -4.17 -5.87
C GLU A 75 12.43 -2.80 -6.57
N SER A 76 11.71 -2.73 -7.69
CA SER A 76 11.51 -1.51 -8.47
C SER A 76 10.68 -0.49 -7.70
N ALA A 77 9.62 -0.95 -7.01
CA ALA A 77 8.84 -0.09 -6.14
C ALA A 77 9.69 0.46 -4.98
N LEU A 78 10.50 -0.39 -4.33
CA LEU A 78 11.41 0.02 -3.26
C LEU A 78 12.39 1.10 -3.74
N LYS A 79 13.07 0.88 -4.88
CA LYS A 79 14.02 1.85 -5.45
C LYS A 79 13.37 3.21 -5.71
N LEU A 80 12.15 3.21 -6.26
CA LEU A 80 11.40 4.44 -6.51
C LEU A 80 11.08 5.19 -5.21
N ILE A 81 10.59 4.47 -4.19
CA ILE A 81 10.25 5.07 -2.89
C ILE A 81 11.49 5.64 -2.20
N THR A 82 12.59 4.89 -2.17
CA THR A 82 13.85 5.37 -1.59
C THR A 82 14.38 6.60 -2.31
N ALA A 83 14.32 6.63 -3.65
CA ALA A 83 14.75 7.78 -4.43
C ALA A 83 13.94 9.05 -4.11
N MET A 84 12.64 8.94 -3.82
CA MET A 84 11.84 10.10 -3.41
C MET A 84 12.33 10.70 -2.08
N VAL A 85 12.68 9.85 -1.12
CA VAL A 85 13.21 10.27 0.18
C VAL A 85 14.59 10.93 0.03
N ASP A 86 15.47 10.35 -0.78
CA ASP A 86 16.82 10.88 -1.03
C ASP A 86 16.79 12.24 -1.76
N LEU A 87 15.79 12.47 -2.62
CA LEU A 87 15.58 13.76 -3.27
C LEU A 87 14.99 14.81 -2.30
N GLY A 88 14.14 14.38 -1.36
CA GLY A 88 13.55 15.22 -0.33
C GLY A 88 14.54 15.75 0.69
N GLY A 89 15.48 14.89 1.14
CA GLY A 89 16.50 15.23 2.13
C GLY A 89 17.63 16.15 1.64
N ARG A 90 17.55 16.64 0.39
CA ARG A 90 18.53 17.58 -0.21
C ARG A 90 18.05 19.04 -0.22
N ARG A 91 16.96 19.35 0.47
CA ARG A 91 16.45 20.72 0.64
C ARG A 91 16.90 21.34 1.95
#